data_AF-A0A3B0ZHQ6-F1
#
_entry.id   AF-A0A3B0ZHQ6-F1
#
_cell.length_a   1.000
_cell.length_b   1.000
_cell.length_c   1.000
_cell.angle_alpha   90.00
_cell.angle_beta   90.00
_cell.angle_gamma   90.00
#
_symmetry.space_group_name_H-M   'P 1'
#
loop_
_entity.id
_entity.type
_entity.pdbx_description
1 polymer ?
#
loop_
_entity_poly.entity_id
_entity_poly.type
_entity_poly.pdbx_seq_one_letter_code
_entity_poly.pdbx_strand_id
1 'polypeptide(L)' 'MPVALFKADDEFELDIQVFIDEKPGYYCFSNETRKLTGEEAFAEFSP' A
#
# COMPACT_ATOMS: atom_id res chain seq x y z
N MET A 1 0.41 5.14 13.40
CA MET A 1 0.80 6.48 12.92
C MET A 1 -0.32 7.46 13.24
N PRO A 2 -0.03 8.70 13.65
CA PRO A 2 -1.08 9.67 13.96
C PRO A 2 -1.82 10.09 12.68
N VAL A 3 -3.14 10.20 12.79
CA VAL A 3 -4.01 10.84 11.80
C VAL A 3 -3.56 12.31 11.64
N ALA A 4 -3.42 12.79 10.40
CA ALA A 4 -2.93 14.12 10.01
C ALA A 4 -1.41 14.35 9.94
N LEU A 5 -0.57 13.29 9.92
CA LEU A 5 0.86 13.44 9.61
C LEU A 5 1.10 13.85 8.15
N PHE A 6 0.33 13.24 7.25
CA PHE A 6 0.26 13.63 5.86
C PHE A 6 -0.73 14.80 5.81
N LYS A 7 -0.24 16.02 5.55
CA LYS A 7 -1.12 17.08 5.07
C LYS A 7 -1.84 16.50 3.87
N ALA A 8 -3.16 16.62 3.86
CA ALA A 8 -4.02 16.22 2.76
C ALA A 8 -3.80 17.17 1.57
N ASP A 9 -2.56 17.29 1.11
CA ASP A 9 -2.30 17.64 -0.26
C ASP A 9 -2.84 16.46 -1.06
N ASP A 10 -3.82 16.75 -1.90
CA ASP A 10 -4.63 15.86 -2.74
C ASP A 10 -3.80 14.97 -3.71
N GLU A 11 -2.47 15.02 -3.60
CA GLU A 11 -1.48 14.44 -4.50
C GLU A 11 -0.79 13.20 -3.89
N PHE A 12 -1.33 12.63 -2.80
CA PHE A 12 -0.83 11.37 -2.24
C PHE A 12 -1.71 10.20 -2.68
N GLU A 13 -1.51 9.75 -3.93
CA GLU A 13 -2.12 8.55 -4.46
C GLU A 13 -1.26 7.32 -4.15
N LEU A 14 -1.87 6.32 -3.50
CA LEU A 14 -1.23 5.05 -3.23
C LEU A 14 -1.24 4.21 -4.51
N ASP A 15 -0.13 4.13 -5.23
CA ASP A 15 -0.09 3.37 -6.49
C ASP A 15 0.04 1.85 -6.26
N ILE A 16 0.88 1.44 -5.30
CA ILE A 16 1.23 0.02 -5.05
C ILE A 16 1.17 -0.30 -3.55
N GLN A 17 0.49 -1.40 -3.20
CA GLN A 17 0.51 -2.04 -1.89
C GLN A 17 1.27 -3.36 -1.99
N VAL A 18 2.39 -3.48 -1.29
CA VAL A 18 3.16 -4.73 -1.13
C VAL A 18 2.81 -5.42 0.18
N PHE A 19 3.07 -6.73 0.29
CA PHE A 19 2.75 -7.55 1.47
C PHE A 19 1.26 -7.56 1.84
N ILE A 20 0.39 -7.63 0.83
CA ILE A 20 -1.06 -7.66 1.04
C ILE A 20 -1.55 -8.92 1.77
N ASP A 21 -0.74 -9.98 1.81
CA ASP A 21 -1.04 -11.25 2.48
C ASP A 21 -0.92 -11.15 4.01
N GLU A 22 0.05 -10.38 4.50
CA GLU A 22 0.24 -10.13 5.94
C GLU A 22 -0.66 -9.01 6.47
N LYS A 23 -1.49 -8.43 5.61
CA LYS A 23 -2.35 -7.30 5.95
C LYS A 23 -3.59 -7.77 6.73
N PRO A 24 -3.88 -7.18 7.91
CA PRO A 24 -5.08 -7.50 8.64
C PRO A 24 -6.35 -7.09 7.87
N GLY A 25 -7.32 -8.00 7.76
CA GLY A 25 -8.54 -7.79 6.95
C GLY A 25 -9.46 -6.64 7.39
N TYR A 26 -9.25 -6.07 8.58
CA TYR A 26 -9.99 -4.90 9.06
C TYR A 26 -9.43 -3.57 8.52
N TYR A 27 -8.38 -3.60 7.72
CA TYR A 27 -7.77 -2.42 7.11
C TYR A 27 -8.00 -2.43 5.60
N CYS A 28 -8.90 -1.58 5.10
CA CYS A 28 -9.17 -1.43 3.68
C CYS A 28 -8.85 0.00 3.26
N PHE A 29 -8.01 0.19 2.23
CA PHE A 29 -7.82 1.52 1.64
C PHE A 29 -8.97 1.79 0.68
N SER A 30 -9.49 3.03 0.71
CA SER A 30 -10.56 3.45 -0.19
C SER A 30 -10.09 3.72 -1.62
N ASN A 31 -8.78 3.82 -1.87
CA ASN A 31 -8.21 4.05 -3.20
C ASN A 31 -7.88 2.71 -3.91
N GLU A 32 -8.00 2.67 -5.24
CA GLU A 32 -7.63 1.52 -6.06
C GLU A 32 -6.12 1.51 -6.28
N THR A 33 -5.45 0.49 -5.75
CA THR A 33 -3.98 0.39 -5.78
C THR A 33 -3.57 -0.99 -6.29
N ARG A 34 -2.44 -1.12 -6.97
CA ARG A 34 -1.88 -2.42 -7.35
C ARG A 34 -1.46 -3.20 -6.11
N LYS A 35 -2.09 -4.36 -5.87
CA LYS A 35 -1.80 -5.24 -4.73
C LYS A 35 -0.79 -6.30 -5.15
N LEU A 36 0.34 -6.36 -4.44
CA LEU A 36 1.38 -7.35 -4.63
C LEU A 36 1.55 -8.16 -3.34
N THR A 37 1.65 -9.47 -3.49
CA THR A 37 2.11 -10.35 -2.41
C THR A 37 3.58 -10.08 -2.11
N GLY A 38 4.07 -10.54 -0.95
CA GLY A 38 5.50 -10.41 -0.62
C GLY A 38 6.38 -11.03 -1.69
N GLU A 39 6.03 -12.22 -2.17
CA GLU A 39 6.76 -12.92 -3.24
C GLU A 39 6.77 -12.13 -4.56
N GLU A 40 5.63 -11.57 -4.98
CA GLU A 40 5.55 -10.74 -6.19
C GLU A 40 6.35 -9.43 -6.05
N ALA A 41 6.32 -8.82 -4.87
CA ALA A 41 7.10 -7.62 -4.58
C ALA A 41 8.61 -7.91 -4.65
N PHE A 42 9.07 -9.02 -4.07
CA PHE A 42 10.47 -9.42 -4.20
C PHE A 42 10.84 -9.75 -5.64
N ALA A 43 9.96 -10.40 -6.41
CA ALA A 43 10.23 -10.70 -7.82
C ALA A 43 10.29 -9.44 -8.69
N GLU A 44 9.45 -8.43 -8.44
CA GLU A 44 9.38 -7.21 -9.25
C GLU A 44 10.44 -6.16 -8.88
N PHE A 45 10.93 -6.16 -7.63
CA PHE A 45 11.95 -5.23 -7.13
C PHE A 45 13.33 -5.86 -6.88
N SER A 46 13.50 -7.17 -7.10
CA SER A 46 14.84 -7.77 -7.10
C SER A 46 15.57 -7.40 -8.39
N PRO A 47 16.79 -6.83 -8.31
CA PRO A 47 17.64 -6.60 -9.47
C PRO A 47 18.15 -7.89 -10.13
#